data_AF-A0A2E0W8H1-F1
#
_entry.id   AF-A0A2E0W8H1-F1
#
_cell.length_a   1.000
_cell.length_b   1.000
_cell.length_c   1.000
_cell.angle_alpha   90.00
_cell.angle_beta   90.00
_cell.angle_gamma   90.00
#
_symmetry.space_group_name_H-M   'P 1'
#
loop_
_entity.id
_entity.type
_entity.pdbx_description
1 polymer ?
#
loop_
_entity_poly.entity_id
_entity_poly.type
_entity_poly.pdbx_seq_one_letter_code
_entity_poly.pdbx_strand_id
1 'polypeptide(L)'
;MSRVWPAVIMGLVVVLVSCASSGNPTPPSPGTTTALTGPVVVHTDVDLDDAMAIMMMLRADVNVIAIAVAGNGVARPKYGVPNAQGLVALAEAEDIPISYGADRSLLPSGEFPKAWRDLSTDLGGVSIPDATKPPDSRSAAALISDSISGSNEPVTVVGLAPATDLAIALRDDPEIVDNINAIFLTQSGRVNSPDAPKLPVSQLINWNTYIDALATAIIVESGANVTFVSSNADRSDPIKKMPIRELQQVGNPYAEFVANEATALRNAGRAFFWDPTTTAVAMQPSVCTDMVRKPTRVVLRGGNRFGLRVVEPGWREVDICLEADFEQFQKVMLDSLSE
;
A
#
# COMPACT_ATOMS: atom_id res chain seq x y z
N MET A 1 -56.96 3.66 -6.59
CA MET A 1 -56.16 2.58 -7.21
C MET A 1 -54.73 2.69 -6.69
N SER A 2 -54.45 2.06 -5.54
CA SER A 2 -53.14 1.99 -4.91
C SER A 2 -52.36 0.83 -5.52
N ARG A 3 -51.17 1.10 -6.09
CA ARG A 3 -50.26 0.06 -6.59
C ARG A 3 -49.31 -0.36 -5.47
N VAL A 4 -49.47 -1.60 -5.02
CA VAL A 4 -48.58 -2.28 -4.08
C VAL A 4 -47.43 -2.89 -4.89
N TRP A 5 -46.18 -2.58 -4.53
CA TRP A 5 -44.99 -3.24 -5.08
C TRP A 5 -44.71 -4.52 -4.27
N PRO A 6 -44.41 -5.67 -4.90
CA PRO A 6 -44.05 -6.88 -4.16
C PRO A 6 -42.59 -6.79 -3.69
N ALA A 7 -42.39 -7.13 -2.41
CA ALA A 7 -41.08 -7.24 -1.79
C ALA A 7 -40.30 -8.41 -2.41
N VAL A 8 -39.10 -8.12 -2.93
CA VAL A 8 -38.13 -9.12 -3.35
C VAL A 8 -37.39 -9.61 -2.10
N ILE A 9 -37.66 -10.87 -1.71
CA ILE A 9 -36.92 -11.56 -0.66
C ILE A 9 -35.58 -12.00 -1.26
N MET A 10 -34.50 -11.32 -0.88
CA MET A 10 -33.14 -11.68 -1.24
C MET A 10 -32.68 -12.80 -0.28
N GLY A 11 -32.67 -14.03 -0.78
CA GLY A 11 -32.21 -15.19 -0.02
C GLY A 11 -30.70 -15.12 0.21
N LEU A 12 -30.29 -15.21 1.47
CA LEU A 12 -28.90 -15.42 1.89
C LEU A 12 -28.44 -16.82 1.44
N VAL A 13 -27.50 -16.88 0.51
CA VAL A 13 -26.72 -18.10 0.28
C VAL A 13 -25.59 -18.10 1.30
N VAL A 14 -25.74 -18.91 2.35
CA VAL A 14 -24.65 -19.24 3.28
C VAL A 14 -23.86 -20.36 2.63
N VAL A 15 -22.67 -20.06 2.14
CA VAL A 15 -21.70 -21.10 1.74
C VAL A 15 -21.07 -21.61 3.03
N LEU A 16 -21.52 -22.78 3.49
CA LEU A 16 -20.85 -23.54 4.54
C LEU A 16 -19.60 -24.19 3.93
N VAL A 17 -18.44 -23.56 4.12
CA VAL A 17 -17.15 -24.23 3.90
C VAL A 17 -16.96 -25.21 5.05
N SER A 18 -16.97 -26.50 4.72
CA SER A 18 -16.64 -27.57 5.65
C SER A 18 -15.13 -27.54 5.91
N CYS A 19 -14.72 -27.13 7.11
CA CYS A 19 -13.32 -27.23 7.54
C CYS A 19 -12.95 -28.70 7.76
N ALA A 20 -12.30 -29.31 6.76
CA ALA A 20 -11.40 -30.41 7.02
C ALA A 20 -10.15 -29.83 7.70
N SER A 21 -9.83 -30.32 8.90
CA SER A 21 -8.67 -29.90 9.69
C SER A 21 -7.37 -30.42 9.08
N SER A 22 -6.88 -29.77 8.03
CA SER A 22 -5.44 -29.69 7.79
C SER A 22 -4.88 -28.68 8.78
N GLY A 23 -3.90 -29.07 9.59
CA GLY A 23 -3.30 -28.18 10.59
C GLY A 23 -2.78 -26.91 9.92
N ASN A 24 -3.44 -25.78 10.19
CA ASN A 24 -2.92 -24.49 9.75
C ASN A 24 -1.52 -24.31 10.37
N PRO A 25 -0.49 -23.98 9.58
CA PRO A 25 0.82 -23.66 10.12
C PRO A 25 0.66 -22.55 11.16
N THR A 26 1.34 -22.72 12.30
CA THR A 26 1.37 -21.69 13.35
C THR A 26 1.86 -20.39 12.73
N PRO A 27 1.13 -19.27 12.87
CA PRO A 27 1.61 -17.99 12.38
C PRO A 27 3.00 -17.68 12.95
N PRO A 28 3.91 -17.07 12.18
CA PRO A 28 5.24 -16.68 12.68
C PRO A 28 5.12 -15.78 13.93
N SER A 29 6.16 -15.61 14.74
CA SER A 29 6.08 -14.65 15.86
C SER A 29 5.89 -13.21 15.36
N PRO A 30 5.34 -12.28 16.17
CA PRO A 30 5.33 -10.85 15.82
C PRO A 30 6.75 -10.38 15.48
N GLY A 31 6.92 -9.69 14.36
CA GLY A 31 8.24 -9.20 13.93
C GLY A 31 9.14 -10.24 13.27
N THR A 32 8.62 -11.40 12.84
CA THR A 32 9.36 -12.32 11.94
C THR A 32 9.34 -11.86 10.48
N THR A 33 8.92 -10.62 10.23
CA THR A 33 8.98 -9.96 8.93
C THR A 33 10.43 -9.97 8.44
N THR A 34 10.68 -10.67 7.35
CA THR A 34 11.99 -10.68 6.69
C THR A 34 12.11 -9.47 5.77
N ALA A 35 13.29 -8.88 5.68
CA ALA A 35 13.62 -7.84 4.70
C ALA A 35 13.29 -8.29 3.26
N LEU A 36 13.13 -7.32 2.34
CA LEU A 36 12.98 -7.58 0.89
C LEU A 36 14.20 -8.38 0.38
N THR A 37 14.04 -9.69 0.26
CA THR A 37 15.12 -10.64 -0.09
C THR A 37 14.77 -11.49 -1.31
N GLY A 38 13.70 -11.12 -2.02
CA GLY A 38 13.17 -11.79 -3.20
C GLY A 38 12.40 -10.81 -4.10
N PRO A 39 11.66 -11.32 -5.11
CA PRO A 39 10.93 -10.49 -6.05
C PRO A 39 9.86 -9.63 -5.39
N VAL A 40 9.69 -8.40 -5.86
CA VAL A 40 8.75 -7.42 -5.32
C VAL A 40 7.75 -6.98 -6.38
N VAL A 41 6.48 -7.02 -6.02
CA VAL A 41 5.40 -6.37 -6.77
C VAL A 41 4.97 -5.12 -6.01
N VAL A 42 4.96 -3.98 -6.70
CA VAL A 42 4.49 -2.71 -6.14
C VAL A 42 3.06 -2.46 -6.61
N HIS A 43 2.13 -2.29 -5.67
CA HIS A 43 0.75 -1.86 -5.97
C HIS A 43 0.57 -0.43 -5.45
N THR A 44 0.37 0.54 -6.34
CA THR A 44 0.57 1.97 -6.05
C THR A 44 -0.46 2.83 -6.77
N ASP A 45 -0.73 4.03 -6.28
CA ASP A 45 -1.52 5.04 -6.96
C ASP A 45 -0.72 6.28 -7.35
N VAL A 46 0.61 6.19 -7.26
CA VAL A 46 1.59 7.10 -7.86
C VAL A 46 1.31 8.57 -7.48
N ASP A 47 0.97 8.82 -6.23
CA ASP A 47 1.07 10.14 -5.64
C ASP A 47 2.54 10.49 -5.39
N LEU A 48 2.81 11.68 -4.87
CA LEU A 48 4.17 12.16 -4.69
C LEU A 48 4.94 11.28 -3.67
N ASP A 49 4.30 10.78 -2.62
CA ASP A 49 4.94 9.88 -1.66
C ASP A 49 5.11 8.45 -2.18
N ASP A 50 4.18 7.93 -2.99
CA ASP A 50 4.41 6.71 -3.77
C ASP A 50 5.64 6.85 -4.69
N ALA A 51 5.77 7.98 -5.39
CA ALA A 51 6.85 8.19 -6.35
C ALA A 51 8.22 8.15 -5.66
N MET A 52 8.33 8.71 -4.45
CA MET A 52 9.52 8.58 -3.61
C MET A 52 9.78 7.12 -3.20
N ALA A 53 8.74 6.40 -2.75
CA ALA A 53 8.84 4.99 -2.37
C ALA A 53 9.29 4.08 -3.53
N ILE A 54 8.73 4.30 -4.73
CA ILE A 54 9.11 3.60 -5.95
C ILE A 54 10.58 3.89 -6.27
N MET A 55 11.00 5.15 -6.25
CA MET A 55 12.40 5.50 -6.53
C MET A 55 13.37 4.86 -5.51
N MET A 56 13.02 4.83 -4.22
CA MET A 56 13.80 4.11 -3.20
C MET A 56 13.97 2.63 -3.56
N MET A 57 12.90 1.94 -3.97
CA MET A 57 12.97 0.52 -4.36
C MET A 57 13.74 0.30 -5.65
N LEU A 58 13.57 1.15 -6.66
CA LEU A 58 14.25 1.01 -7.95
C LEU A 58 15.76 1.27 -7.87
N ARG A 59 16.22 2.03 -6.87
CA ARG A 59 17.64 2.37 -6.68
C ARG A 59 18.33 1.56 -5.59
N ALA A 60 17.57 0.94 -4.70
CA ALA A 60 18.09 -0.06 -3.78
C ALA A 60 18.36 -1.41 -4.50
N ASP A 61 19.04 -2.32 -3.81
CA ASP A 61 19.17 -3.73 -4.21
C ASP A 61 17.85 -4.49 -3.98
N VAL A 62 16.79 -4.09 -4.69
CA VAL A 62 15.45 -4.67 -4.61
C VAL A 62 15.01 -5.10 -6.02
N ASN A 63 14.64 -6.36 -6.16
CA ASN A 63 14.17 -6.92 -7.43
C ASN A 63 12.68 -6.60 -7.67
N VAL A 64 12.38 -5.38 -8.13
CA VAL A 64 11.01 -5.00 -8.53
C VAL A 64 10.65 -5.66 -9.86
N ILE A 65 9.67 -6.56 -9.86
CA ILE A 65 9.27 -7.35 -11.03
C ILE A 65 7.98 -6.88 -11.70
N ALA A 66 7.19 -6.03 -11.04
CA ALA A 66 5.99 -5.43 -11.61
C ALA A 66 5.53 -4.21 -10.81
N ILE A 67 4.91 -3.24 -11.50
CA ILE A 67 4.21 -2.11 -10.89
C ILE A 67 2.75 -2.12 -11.36
N ALA A 68 1.83 -2.31 -10.43
CA ALA A 68 0.40 -2.32 -10.66
C ALA A 68 -0.20 -1.00 -10.18
N VAL A 69 -0.73 -0.17 -11.09
CA VAL A 69 -1.22 1.17 -10.75
C VAL A 69 -2.73 1.13 -10.47
N ALA A 70 -3.14 1.38 -9.22
CA ALA A 70 -4.53 1.41 -8.81
C ALA A 70 -5.31 2.54 -9.52
N GLY A 71 -6.50 2.23 -10.04
CA GLY A 71 -7.31 3.21 -10.78
C GLY A 71 -8.18 4.11 -9.89
N ASN A 72 -8.47 3.67 -8.67
CA ASN A 72 -9.30 4.39 -7.68
C ASN A 72 -8.48 5.19 -6.64
N GLY A 73 -7.16 5.25 -6.82
CA GLY A 73 -6.22 5.98 -5.97
C GLY A 73 -6.25 7.50 -6.11
N VAL A 74 -5.23 8.18 -5.57
CA VAL A 74 -5.02 9.63 -5.65
C VAL A 74 -4.78 10.04 -7.09
N ALA A 75 -3.68 9.58 -7.72
CA ALA A 75 -3.48 9.83 -9.13
C ALA A 75 -4.50 9.05 -9.94
N ARG A 76 -5.17 9.75 -10.85
CA ARG A 76 -6.08 9.08 -11.80
C ARG A 76 -5.22 8.28 -12.78
N PRO A 77 -5.65 7.10 -13.25
CA PRO A 77 -4.82 6.24 -14.08
C PRO A 77 -4.25 6.93 -15.33
N LYS A 78 -4.99 7.88 -15.93
CA LYS A 78 -4.51 8.71 -17.04
C LYS A 78 -3.23 9.53 -16.76
N TYR A 79 -2.86 9.69 -15.48
CA TYR A 79 -1.62 10.33 -15.01
C TYR A 79 -0.73 9.34 -14.28
N GLY A 80 -1.29 8.49 -13.42
CA GLY A 80 -0.51 7.57 -12.59
C GLY A 80 0.35 6.58 -13.39
N VAL A 81 -0.18 5.98 -14.46
CA VAL A 81 0.60 5.06 -15.30
C VAL A 81 1.73 5.80 -16.05
N PRO A 82 1.49 6.92 -16.75
CA PRO A 82 2.57 7.72 -17.31
C PRO A 82 3.63 8.16 -16.28
N ASN A 83 3.22 8.53 -15.06
CA ASN A 83 4.14 8.88 -13.99
C ASN A 83 5.02 7.68 -13.59
N ALA A 84 4.42 6.50 -13.37
CA ALA A 84 5.18 5.28 -13.07
C ALA A 84 6.15 4.91 -14.20
N GLN A 85 5.75 5.09 -15.47
CA GLN A 85 6.61 4.87 -16.62
C GLN A 85 7.80 5.83 -16.66
N GLY A 86 7.58 7.11 -16.36
CA GLY A 86 8.66 8.09 -16.24
C GLY A 86 9.60 7.81 -15.06
N LEU A 87 9.09 7.26 -13.95
CA LEU A 87 9.93 6.83 -12.80
C LEU A 87 10.84 5.66 -13.18
N VAL A 88 10.34 4.63 -13.86
CA VAL A 88 11.19 3.51 -14.31
C VAL A 88 12.14 3.94 -15.42
N ALA A 89 11.77 4.89 -16.28
CA ALA A 89 12.68 5.47 -17.26
C ALA A 89 13.79 6.29 -16.58
N LEU A 90 13.44 7.09 -15.57
CA LEU A 90 14.42 7.82 -14.76
C LEU A 90 15.41 6.86 -14.12
N ALA A 91 14.93 5.77 -13.52
CA ALA A 91 15.76 4.77 -12.83
C ALA A 91 16.45 3.75 -13.76
N GLU A 92 16.35 3.90 -15.08
CA GLU A 92 16.90 2.98 -16.08
C GLU A 92 16.37 1.53 -15.97
N ALA A 93 15.12 1.38 -15.54
CA ALA A 93 14.44 0.11 -15.23
C ALA A 93 13.20 -0.15 -16.10
N GLU A 94 13.19 0.33 -17.35
CA GLU A 94 12.01 0.31 -18.22
C GLU A 94 11.49 -1.09 -18.59
N ASP A 95 12.21 -2.17 -18.28
CA ASP A 95 11.73 -3.55 -18.54
C ASP A 95 10.67 -4.00 -17.53
N ILE A 96 10.46 -3.25 -16.44
CA ILE A 96 9.43 -3.55 -15.44
C ILE A 96 8.04 -3.33 -16.06
N PRO A 97 7.15 -4.34 -16.07
CA PRO A 97 5.79 -4.19 -16.57
C PRO A 97 4.95 -3.28 -15.66
N ILE A 98 4.20 -2.36 -16.29
CA ILE A 98 3.34 -1.39 -15.60
C ILE A 98 1.92 -1.49 -16.15
N SER A 99 0.92 -1.70 -15.30
CA SER A 99 -0.48 -1.91 -15.73
C SER A 99 -1.46 -0.90 -15.16
N TYR A 100 -2.58 -0.74 -15.86
CA TYR A 100 -3.76 -0.03 -15.36
C TYR A 100 -4.59 -0.92 -14.43
N GLY A 101 -4.99 -0.39 -13.29
CA GLY A 101 -5.86 -1.04 -12.31
C GLY A 101 -7.29 -0.57 -12.32
N ALA A 102 -8.05 -1.05 -11.34
CA ALA A 102 -9.48 -0.85 -11.25
C ALA A 102 -9.84 0.60 -10.90
N ASP A 103 -10.64 1.25 -11.76
CA ASP A 103 -11.19 2.60 -11.53
C ASP A 103 -12.21 2.66 -10.38
N ARG A 104 -12.64 1.51 -9.85
CA ARG A 104 -13.70 1.41 -8.85
C ARG A 104 -13.36 0.40 -7.76
N SER A 105 -13.58 0.82 -6.53
CA SER A 105 -13.53 -0.03 -5.34
C SER A 105 -14.57 -1.16 -5.39
N LEU A 106 -14.30 -2.27 -4.73
CA LEU A 106 -15.23 -3.38 -4.52
C LEU A 106 -16.44 -2.94 -3.70
N LEU A 107 -16.20 -2.12 -2.68
CA LEU A 107 -17.24 -1.45 -1.89
C LEU A 107 -16.97 0.07 -1.80
N PRO A 108 -17.52 0.87 -2.73
CA PRO A 108 -17.23 2.30 -2.81
C PRO A 108 -17.70 3.08 -1.57
N SER A 109 -16.89 4.04 -1.13
CA SER A 109 -17.16 4.91 0.03
C SER A 109 -17.03 6.42 -0.26
N GLY A 110 -16.14 6.80 -1.18
CA GLY A 110 -15.83 8.19 -1.50
C GLY A 110 -14.63 8.32 -2.44
N GLU A 111 -14.11 9.54 -2.53
CA GLU A 111 -12.92 9.87 -3.34
C GLU A 111 -11.90 10.62 -2.49
N PHE A 112 -10.62 10.52 -2.88
CA PHE A 112 -9.56 11.36 -2.32
C PHE A 112 -9.84 12.86 -2.50
N PRO A 113 -9.31 13.73 -1.61
CA PRO A 113 -9.45 15.17 -1.73
C PRO A 113 -9.02 15.69 -3.10
N LYS A 114 -9.82 16.57 -3.71
CA LYS A 114 -9.53 17.12 -5.05
C LYS A 114 -8.14 17.75 -5.13
N ALA A 115 -7.73 18.50 -4.11
CA ALA A 115 -6.41 19.15 -4.08
C ALA A 115 -5.25 18.15 -4.14
N TRP A 116 -5.39 16.95 -3.56
CA TRP A 116 -4.37 15.91 -3.63
C TRP A 116 -4.32 15.32 -5.04
N ARG A 117 -5.50 15.01 -5.61
CA ARG A 117 -5.63 14.51 -6.98
C ARG A 117 -5.12 15.49 -8.05
N ASP A 118 -5.27 16.79 -7.83
CA ASP A 118 -4.78 17.82 -8.74
C ASP A 118 -3.24 17.90 -8.68
N LEU A 119 -2.68 17.86 -7.47
CA LEU A 119 -1.22 17.90 -7.26
C LEU A 119 -0.52 16.67 -7.82
N SER A 120 -1.15 15.49 -7.76
CA SER A 120 -0.55 14.25 -8.26
C SER A 120 -0.54 14.14 -9.79
N THR A 121 -1.18 15.08 -10.52
CA THR A 121 -1.30 14.97 -11.99
C THR A 121 0.03 15.09 -12.73
N ASP A 122 0.95 15.87 -12.18
CA ASP A 122 2.29 16.13 -12.71
C ASP A 122 3.37 15.98 -11.63
N LEU A 123 3.11 15.14 -10.61
CA LEU A 123 3.98 14.94 -9.46
C LEU A 123 4.41 16.29 -8.83
N GLY A 124 3.44 17.18 -8.58
CA GLY A 124 3.72 18.50 -8.02
C GLY A 124 4.64 19.39 -8.86
N GLY A 125 4.72 19.13 -10.17
CA GLY A 125 5.55 19.85 -11.12
C GLY A 125 7.01 19.38 -11.19
N VAL A 126 7.34 18.22 -10.59
CA VAL A 126 8.69 17.64 -10.70
C VAL A 126 8.83 16.94 -12.05
N SER A 127 9.87 17.31 -12.79
CA SER A 127 10.12 16.77 -14.12
C SER A 127 10.63 15.33 -14.05
N ILE A 128 10.03 14.45 -14.85
CA ILE A 128 10.48 13.08 -15.10
C ILE A 128 10.58 12.82 -16.61
N PRO A 129 11.39 11.85 -17.06
CA PRO A 129 11.43 11.45 -18.46
C PRO A 129 10.04 11.03 -18.97
N ASP A 130 9.79 11.26 -20.27
CA ASP A 130 8.58 10.78 -20.92
C ASP A 130 8.57 9.25 -21.01
N ALA A 131 7.38 8.67 -20.94
CA ALA A 131 7.19 7.24 -21.14
C ALA A 131 7.61 6.79 -22.55
N THR A 132 8.49 5.81 -22.63
CA THR A 132 9.06 5.25 -23.87
C THR A 132 8.38 3.94 -24.29
N LYS A 133 7.80 3.20 -23.35
CA LYS A 133 7.16 1.90 -23.57
C LYS A 133 5.65 1.94 -23.30
N PRO A 134 4.84 1.13 -24.00
CA PRO A 134 3.42 1.01 -23.68
C PRO A 134 3.23 0.30 -22.32
N PRO A 135 2.13 0.57 -21.61
CA PRO A 135 1.77 -0.19 -20.43
C PRO A 135 1.43 -1.64 -20.80
N ASP A 136 1.59 -2.54 -19.83
CA ASP A 136 1.20 -3.94 -19.93
C ASP A 136 -0.31 -4.06 -20.23
N SER A 137 -0.66 -4.98 -21.12
CA SER A 137 -2.05 -5.20 -21.54
C SER A 137 -2.93 -5.85 -20.46
N ARG A 138 -2.33 -6.47 -19.45
CA ARG A 138 -3.03 -7.06 -18.31
C ARG A 138 -3.60 -5.96 -17.41
N SER A 139 -4.68 -6.28 -16.70
CA SER A 139 -5.12 -5.44 -15.58
C SER A 139 -4.12 -5.54 -14.42
N ALA A 140 -4.11 -4.55 -13.53
CA ALA A 140 -3.32 -4.60 -12.29
C ALA A 140 -3.51 -5.90 -11.50
N ALA A 141 -4.76 -6.36 -11.34
CA ALA A 141 -5.05 -7.61 -10.65
C ALA A 141 -4.43 -8.84 -11.36
N ALA A 142 -4.54 -8.89 -12.69
CA ALA A 142 -3.94 -9.98 -13.47
C ALA A 142 -2.41 -9.91 -13.47
N LEU A 143 -1.82 -8.71 -13.57
CA LEU A 143 -0.38 -8.51 -13.44
C LEU A 143 0.13 -8.99 -12.07
N ILE A 144 -0.56 -8.63 -10.98
CA ILE A 144 -0.22 -9.08 -9.62
C ILE A 144 -0.28 -10.62 -9.54
N SER A 145 -1.39 -11.24 -9.95
CA SER A 145 -1.58 -12.70 -9.90
C SER A 145 -0.55 -13.44 -10.75
N ASP A 146 -0.32 -13.01 -11.99
CA ASP A 146 0.67 -13.62 -12.90
C ASP A 146 2.11 -13.46 -12.39
N SER A 147 2.46 -12.29 -11.85
CA SER A 147 3.80 -12.04 -11.30
C SER A 147 4.08 -12.89 -10.06
N ILE A 148 3.06 -13.12 -9.22
CA ILE A 148 3.19 -13.99 -8.05
C ILE A 148 3.24 -15.46 -8.49
N SER A 149 2.30 -15.93 -9.30
CA SER A 149 2.23 -17.33 -9.72
C SER A 149 3.39 -17.75 -10.62
N GLY A 150 3.91 -16.85 -11.46
CA GLY A 150 5.03 -17.10 -12.37
C GLY A 150 6.41 -17.02 -11.70
N SER A 151 6.50 -16.58 -10.45
CA SER A 151 7.77 -16.47 -9.73
C SER A 151 8.20 -17.81 -9.14
N ASN A 152 9.47 -18.18 -9.34
CA ASN A 152 10.08 -19.36 -8.70
C ASN A 152 10.46 -19.12 -7.23
N GLU A 153 10.37 -17.88 -6.77
CA GLU A 153 10.67 -17.46 -5.40
C GLU A 153 9.46 -16.75 -4.79
N PRO A 154 9.23 -16.89 -3.47
CA PRO A 154 8.15 -16.18 -2.79
C PRO A 154 8.20 -14.67 -3.01
N VAL A 155 7.09 -14.09 -3.45
CA VAL A 155 6.99 -12.68 -3.83
C VAL A 155 6.54 -11.84 -2.65
N THR A 156 7.15 -10.66 -2.47
CA THR A 156 6.65 -9.65 -1.54
C THR A 156 5.81 -8.62 -2.27
N VAL A 157 4.63 -8.31 -1.73
CA VAL A 157 3.78 -7.23 -2.26
C VAL A 157 3.92 -6.00 -1.37
N VAL A 158 4.31 -4.87 -1.96
CA VAL A 158 4.32 -3.56 -1.30
C VAL A 158 3.12 -2.76 -1.84
N GLY A 159 2.06 -2.67 -1.05
CA GLY A 159 0.80 -1.99 -1.40
C GLY A 159 0.69 -0.61 -0.76
N LEU A 160 0.77 0.41 -1.60
CA LEU A 160 0.79 1.83 -1.27
C LEU A 160 -0.56 2.52 -1.56
N ALA A 161 -1.45 1.83 -2.27
CA ALA A 161 -2.74 2.35 -2.74
C ALA A 161 -3.97 1.72 -2.05
N PRO A 162 -5.22 2.16 -2.36
CA PRO A 162 -6.40 1.35 -2.08
C PRO A 162 -6.25 -0.04 -2.68
N ALA A 163 -6.32 -1.08 -1.84
CA ALA A 163 -5.83 -2.42 -2.18
C ALA A 163 -6.79 -3.25 -3.08
N THR A 164 -7.59 -2.57 -3.90
CA THR A 164 -8.65 -3.15 -4.74
C THR A 164 -8.12 -4.22 -5.68
N ASP A 165 -7.06 -3.94 -6.44
CA ASP A 165 -6.52 -4.90 -7.41
C ASP A 165 -5.87 -6.11 -6.73
N LEU A 166 -5.17 -5.90 -5.61
CA LEU A 166 -4.61 -6.98 -4.81
C LEU A 166 -5.71 -7.88 -4.23
N ALA A 167 -6.81 -7.30 -3.74
CA ALA A 167 -7.95 -8.07 -3.26
C ALA A 167 -8.67 -8.83 -4.39
N ILE A 168 -8.73 -8.27 -5.61
CA ILE A 168 -9.24 -8.98 -6.80
C ILE A 168 -8.32 -10.17 -7.12
N ALA A 169 -7.00 -9.97 -7.15
CA ALA A 169 -6.02 -11.02 -7.42
C ALA A 169 -6.16 -12.18 -6.42
N LEU A 170 -6.18 -11.88 -5.12
CA LEU A 170 -6.32 -12.89 -4.05
C LEU A 170 -7.68 -13.61 -4.06
N ARG A 171 -8.74 -12.93 -4.50
CA ARG A 171 -10.08 -13.52 -4.60
C ARG A 171 -10.19 -14.45 -5.81
N ASP A 172 -9.66 -14.00 -6.95
CA ASP A 172 -9.80 -14.70 -8.23
C ASP A 172 -8.79 -15.85 -8.36
N ASP A 173 -7.63 -15.75 -7.69
CA ASP A 173 -6.61 -16.79 -7.62
C ASP A 173 -6.11 -16.95 -6.16
N PRO A 174 -6.87 -17.65 -5.29
CA PRO A 174 -6.52 -17.79 -3.88
C PRO A 174 -5.26 -18.62 -3.62
N GLU A 175 -4.82 -19.43 -4.59
CA GLU A 175 -3.61 -20.27 -4.44
C GLU A 175 -2.32 -19.44 -4.46
N ILE A 176 -2.33 -18.21 -5.01
CA ILE A 176 -1.15 -17.33 -5.01
C ILE A 176 -0.66 -17.00 -3.60
N VAL A 177 -1.52 -17.11 -2.59
CA VAL A 177 -1.17 -16.88 -1.18
C VAL A 177 0.02 -17.74 -0.74
N ASP A 178 0.12 -18.96 -1.25
CA ASP A 178 1.21 -19.88 -0.91
C ASP A 178 2.57 -19.44 -1.48
N ASN A 179 2.57 -18.58 -2.51
CA ASN A 179 3.78 -18.00 -3.09
C ASN A 179 4.01 -16.53 -2.69
N ILE A 180 3.23 -16.02 -1.71
CA ILE A 180 3.47 -14.70 -1.12
C ILE A 180 4.34 -14.84 0.12
N ASN A 181 5.50 -14.18 0.12
CA ASN A 181 6.35 -14.06 1.31
C ASN A 181 5.70 -13.16 2.38
N ALA A 182 5.31 -11.96 1.95
CA ALA A 182 4.68 -10.95 2.81
C ALA A 182 3.90 -9.92 1.98
N ILE A 183 2.92 -9.29 2.62
CA ILE A 183 2.21 -8.12 2.10
C ILE A 183 2.44 -6.97 3.08
N PHE A 184 3.06 -5.89 2.62
CA PHE A 184 3.18 -4.63 3.36
C PHE A 184 2.16 -3.64 2.83
N LEU A 185 1.34 -3.07 3.70
CA LEU A 185 0.32 -2.10 3.29
C LEU A 185 0.51 -0.77 4.01
N THR A 186 0.58 0.32 3.23
CA THR A 186 0.46 1.68 3.77
C THR A 186 -0.99 1.92 4.17
N GLN A 187 -1.34 1.62 5.43
CA GLN A 187 -2.69 1.82 5.96
C GLN A 187 -2.67 2.21 7.45
N SER A 188 -3.75 2.82 7.94
CA SER A 188 -3.81 3.50 9.25
C SER A 188 -3.50 2.56 10.41
N GLY A 189 -2.35 2.71 11.06
CA GLY A 189 -2.04 2.00 12.29
C GLY A 189 -2.39 2.84 13.49
N ARG A 190 -3.65 2.75 13.89
CA ARG A 190 -3.95 2.33 15.26
C ARG A 190 -5.21 1.49 15.13
N VAL A 191 -5.06 0.19 15.33
CA VAL A 191 -6.25 -0.64 15.49
C VAL A 191 -6.96 -0.12 16.73
N ASN A 192 -8.24 0.21 16.59
CA ASN A 192 -9.03 0.69 17.71
C ASN A 192 -9.08 -0.42 18.77
N SER A 193 -8.31 -0.21 19.84
CA SER A 193 -8.11 -1.16 20.92
C SER A 193 -8.27 -0.42 22.25
N PRO A 194 -8.72 -1.11 23.32
CA PRO A 194 -8.86 -0.50 24.64
C PRO A 194 -7.59 0.16 25.17
N ASP A 195 -6.43 -0.35 24.76
CA ASP A 195 -5.11 0.06 25.25
C ASP A 195 -4.49 1.22 24.42
N ALA A 196 -5.09 1.60 23.29
CA ALA A 196 -4.57 2.68 22.46
C ALA A 196 -5.06 4.07 22.92
N PRO A 197 -4.22 5.13 22.85
CA PRO A 197 -4.65 6.51 23.03
C PRO A 197 -5.89 6.85 22.20
N LYS A 198 -6.85 7.52 22.84
CA LYS A 198 -8.13 7.89 22.23
C LYS A 198 -7.93 8.97 21.18
N LEU A 199 -7.93 8.57 19.91
CA LEU A 199 -8.02 9.48 18.77
C LEU A 199 -9.45 9.53 18.22
N PRO A 200 -9.86 10.63 17.57
CA PRO A 200 -11.10 10.65 16.80
C PRO A 200 -11.13 9.50 15.78
N VAL A 201 -12.29 8.86 15.59
CA VAL A 201 -12.44 7.71 14.67
C VAL A 201 -11.95 8.04 13.25
N SER A 202 -12.19 9.26 12.78
CA SER A 202 -11.71 9.73 11.46
C SER A 202 -10.19 9.75 11.32
N GLN A 203 -9.44 9.86 12.43
CA GLN A 203 -7.97 9.78 12.42
C GLN A 203 -7.44 8.35 12.56
N LEU A 204 -8.33 7.38 12.81
CA LEU A 204 -8.02 5.95 12.87
C LEU A 204 -8.26 5.24 11.53
N ILE A 205 -8.88 5.93 10.57
CA ILE A 205 -9.20 5.40 9.24
C ILE A 205 -8.27 6.09 8.23
N ASN A 206 -7.40 5.32 7.59
CA ASN A 206 -6.55 5.80 6.49
C ASN A 206 -7.35 5.83 5.19
N TRP A 207 -6.93 6.70 4.28
CA TRP A 207 -7.59 6.88 3.00
C TRP A 207 -7.65 5.62 2.15
N ASN A 208 -6.58 4.81 2.05
CA ASN A 208 -6.56 3.59 1.25
C ASN A 208 -7.63 2.58 1.73
N THR A 209 -7.74 2.38 3.05
CA THR A 209 -8.79 1.56 3.64
C THR A 209 -10.17 2.20 3.53
N TYR A 210 -10.27 3.52 3.66
CA TYR A 210 -11.54 4.22 3.48
C TYR A 210 -12.08 3.98 2.08
N ILE A 211 -11.26 4.19 1.04
CA ILE A 211 -11.65 4.09 -0.36
C ILE A 211 -12.13 2.68 -0.72
N ASP A 212 -11.51 1.63 -0.19
CA ASP A 212 -11.98 0.24 -0.37
C ASP A 212 -11.80 -0.63 0.89
N ALA A 213 -12.72 -0.49 1.83
CA ALA A 213 -12.69 -1.25 3.07
C ALA A 213 -12.89 -2.76 2.85
N LEU A 214 -13.63 -3.15 1.81
CA LEU A 214 -13.86 -4.56 1.48
C LEU A 214 -12.58 -5.20 0.95
N ALA A 215 -11.80 -4.50 0.13
CA ALA A 215 -10.50 -4.97 -0.31
C ALA A 215 -9.55 -5.23 0.87
N THR A 216 -9.45 -4.29 1.82
CA THR A 216 -8.67 -4.51 3.05
C THR A 216 -9.18 -5.72 3.85
N ALA A 217 -10.50 -5.92 3.95
CA ALA A 217 -11.06 -7.07 4.66
C ALA A 217 -10.66 -8.40 4.01
N ILE A 218 -10.74 -8.49 2.68
CA ILE A 218 -10.31 -9.67 1.92
C ILE A 218 -8.84 -9.98 2.19
N ILE A 219 -7.96 -8.97 2.18
CA ILE A 219 -6.52 -9.19 2.42
C ILE A 219 -6.26 -9.66 3.85
N VAL A 220 -6.94 -9.08 4.85
CA VAL A 220 -6.82 -9.52 6.25
C VAL A 220 -7.26 -10.98 6.41
N GLU A 221 -8.25 -11.43 5.64
CA GLU A 221 -8.75 -12.81 5.70
C GLU A 221 -8.03 -13.78 4.75
N SER A 222 -7.15 -13.28 3.87
CA SER A 222 -6.58 -14.04 2.74
C SER A 222 -5.74 -15.26 3.09
N GLY A 223 -5.15 -15.31 4.29
CA GLY A 223 -4.14 -16.31 4.60
C GLY A 223 -2.70 -15.79 4.52
N ALA A 224 -2.47 -14.68 3.81
CA ALA A 224 -1.14 -14.12 3.64
C ALA A 224 -0.54 -13.57 4.96
N ASN A 225 0.78 -13.44 4.98
CA ASN A 225 1.50 -12.74 6.04
C ASN A 225 1.40 -11.22 5.81
N VAL A 226 0.46 -10.56 6.49
CA VAL A 226 0.15 -9.14 6.28
C VAL A 226 0.74 -8.26 7.38
N THR A 227 1.52 -7.26 6.97
CA THR A 227 2.03 -6.18 7.81
C THR A 227 1.39 -4.86 7.39
N PHE A 228 0.74 -4.19 8.33
CA PHE A 228 0.23 -2.83 8.13
C PHE A 228 1.18 -1.80 8.74
N VAL A 229 1.65 -0.86 7.94
CA VAL A 229 2.52 0.21 8.43
C VAL A 229 1.71 1.47 8.65
N SER A 230 1.72 1.96 9.89
CA SER A 230 0.84 3.03 10.30
C SER A 230 1.15 4.36 9.61
N SER A 231 0.11 5.00 9.08
CA SER A 231 0.15 6.44 8.74
C SER A 231 0.46 7.36 9.94
N ASN A 232 0.32 6.86 11.17
CA ASN A 232 0.66 7.54 12.43
C ASN A 232 1.97 7.01 13.04
N ALA A 233 2.71 6.11 12.38
CA ALA A 233 4.00 5.59 12.87
C ALA A 233 5.02 6.71 13.02
N ASP A 234 4.92 7.73 12.17
CA ASP A 234 5.68 8.96 12.32
C ASP A 234 4.98 9.91 13.31
N ARG A 235 5.35 9.81 14.59
CA ARG A 235 4.91 10.75 15.63
C ARG A 235 5.67 12.08 15.58
N SER A 236 6.68 12.19 14.72
CA SER A 236 7.45 13.41 14.56
C SER A 236 6.80 14.34 13.54
N ASP A 237 7.16 15.63 13.56
CA ASP A 237 6.72 16.58 12.53
C ASP A 237 7.51 16.27 11.24
N PRO A 238 6.96 15.46 10.31
CA PRO A 238 7.76 14.87 9.22
C PRO A 238 8.25 15.99 8.29
N ILE A 239 7.45 17.07 8.19
CA ILE A 239 7.76 18.35 7.51
C ILE A 239 9.18 18.83 7.81
N LYS A 240 9.56 18.79 9.10
CA LYS A 240 10.80 19.42 9.57
C LYS A 240 12.00 18.49 9.52
N LYS A 241 11.76 17.19 9.55
CA LYS A 241 12.83 16.22 9.73
C LYS A 241 13.25 15.53 8.44
N MET A 242 12.52 15.72 7.35
CA MET A 242 12.92 15.10 6.08
C MET A 242 14.33 15.51 5.65
N PRO A 243 15.17 14.56 5.19
CA PRO A 243 16.57 14.81 4.86
C PRO A 243 16.72 15.50 3.49
N ILE A 244 15.91 16.53 3.18
CA ILE A 244 15.88 17.20 1.87
C ILE A 244 17.25 17.77 1.51
N ARG A 245 17.97 18.34 2.49
CA ARG A 245 19.29 18.92 2.24
C ARG A 245 20.33 17.82 2.00
N GLU A 246 20.24 16.74 2.75
CA GLU A 246 21.11 15.59 2.65
C GLU A 246 20.89 14.88 1.31
N LEU A 247 19.64 14.69 0.88
CA LEU A 247 19.27 14.17 -0.44
C LEU A 247 19.85 15.05 -1.56
N GLN A 248 19.73 16.38 -1.46
CA GLN A 248 20.35 17.31 -2.41
C GLN A 248 21.89 17.21 -2.44
N GLN A 249 22.51 16.84 -1.32
CA GLN A 249 23.97 16.68 -1.22
C GLN A 249 24.48 15.36 -1.80
N VAL A 250 23.62 14.35 -1.98
CA VAL A 250 24.00 13.10 -2.66
C VAL A 250 24.46 13.39 -4.09
N GLY A 251 23.80 14.32 -4.78
CA GLY A 251 24.27 14.85 -6.07
C GLY A 251 24.02 13.93 -7.27
N ASN A 252 22.98 13.11 -7.23
CA ASN A 252 22.52 12.27 -8.35
C ASN A 252 21.04 12.57 -8.68
N PRO A 253 20.56 12.21 -9.90
CA PRO A 253 19.21 12.59 -10.32
C PRO A 253 18.09 11.92 -9.50
N TYR A 254 18.35 10.77 -8.88
CA TYR A 254 17.36 10.03 -8.09
C TYR A 254 17.09 10.69 -6.74
N ALA A 255 18.16 11.04 -6.02
CA ALA A 255 18.08 11.75 -4.76
C ALA A 255 17.54 13.18 -4.98
N GLU A 256 17.91 13.83 -6.08
CA GLU A 256 17.35 15.13 -6.47
C GLU A 256 15.83 15.04 -6.74
N PHE A 257 15.39 14.01 -7.48
CA PHE A 257 13.96 13.76 -7.69
C PHE A 257 13.21 13.61 -6.36
N VAL A 258 13.70 12.75 -5.46
CA VAL A 258 13.07 12.54 -4.14
C VAL A 258 13.07 13.82 -3.31
N ALA A 259 14.14 14.62 -3.33
CA ALA A 259 14.21 15.91 -2.64
C ALA A 259 13.21 16.96 -3.19
N ASN A 260 12.92 16.90 -4.49
CA ASN A 260 11.96 17.78 -5.14
C ASN A 260 10.52 17.38 -4.83
N GLU A 261 10.17 16.09 -4.88
CA GLU A 261 8.87 15.55 -4.47
C GLU A 261 8.56 15.89 -3.00
N ALA A 262 9.53 15.61 -2.14
CA ALA A 262 9.55 16.01 -0.74
C ALA A 262 9.23 17.50 -0.53
N THR A 263 9.86 18.36 -1.34
CA THR A 263 9.66 19.81 -1.29
C THR A 263 8.26 20.20 -1.79
N ALA A 264 7.76 19.56 -2.84
CA ALA A 264 6.41 19.79 -3.37
C ALA A 264 5.32 19.41 -2.35
N LEU A 265 5.43 18.24 -1.72
CA LEU A 265 4.55 17.81 -0.63
C LEU A 265 4.58 18.78 0.55
N ARG A 266 5.78 19.21 0.97
CA ARG A 266 5.95 20.20 2.04
C ARG A 266 5.24 21.52 1.69
N ASN A 267 5.43 22.02 0.47
CA ASN A 267 4.84 23.28 0.02
C ASN A 267 3.31 23.19 -0.10
N ALA A 268 2.77 22.01 -0.39
CA ALA A 268 1.35 21.71 -0.40
C ALA A 268 0.75 21.49 1.01
N GLY A 269 1.56 21.53 2.07
CA GLY A 269 1.14 21.24 3.44
C GLY A 269 0.80 19.76 3.68
N ARG A 270 1.30 18.86 2.82
CA ARG A 270 1.07 17.41 2.82
C ARG A 270 2.33 16.64 3.19
N ALA A 271 3.01 16.99 4.27
CA ALA A 271 4.25 16.29 4.63
C ALA A 271 3.97 15.04 5.46
N PHE A 272 3.31 14.10 4.82
CA PHE A 272 3.23 12.74 5.31
C PHE A 272 4.07 11.89 4.35
N PHE A 273 4.86 10.97 4.89
CA PHE A 273 5.72 10.06 4.11
C PHE A 273 5.30 8.63 4.38
N TRP A 274 4.00 8.38 4.22
CA TRP A 274 3.42 7.10 4.61
C TRP A 274 4.01 5.98 3.75
N ASP A 275 4.09 6.17 2.44
CA ASP A 275 4.61 5.16 1.52
C ASP A 275 6.13 4.94 1.61
N PRO A 276 6.98 6.00 1.73
CA PRO A 276 8.38 5.81 2.03
C PRO A 276 8.62 5.10 3.37
N THR A 277 7.78 5.34 4.38
CA THR A 277 7.89 4.65 5.68
C THR A 277 7.54 3.17 5.53
N THR A 278 6.45 2.83 4.83
CA THR A 278 6.08 1.45 4.54
C THR A 278 7.21 0.72 3.79
N THR A 279 7.78 1.39 2.80
CA THR A 279 8.89 0.87 1.99
C THR A 279 10.14 0.66 2.85
N ALA A 280 10.50 1.60 3.71
CA ALA A 280 11.63 1.46 4.60
C ALA A 280 11.44 0.31 5.61
N VAL A 281 10.23 0.12 6.14
CA VAL A 281 9.90 -1.04 7.00
C VAL A 281 9.95 -2.35 6.22
N ALA A 282 9.53 -2.36 4.95
CA ALA A 282 9.65 -3.53 4.09
C ALA A 282 11.12 -3.90 3.80
N MET A 283 11.93 -2.91 3.44
CA MET A 283 13.37 -3.07 3.18
C MET A 283 14.14 -3.45 4.45
N GLN A 284 13.81 -2.81 5.56
CA GLN A 284 14.48 -3.01 6.85
C GLN A 284 13.46 -3.01 7.99
N PRO A 285 12.95 -4.19 8.41
CA PRO A 285 11.92 -4.30 9.44
C PRO A 285 12.29 -3.68 10.80
N SER A 286 13.58 -3.49 11.10
CA SER A 286 14.04 -2.80 12.32
C SER A 286 13.68 -1.32 12.38
N VAL A 287 13.31 -0.71 11.24
CA VAL A 287 12.73 0.64 11.20
C VAL A 287 11.45 0.69 12.04
N CYS A 288 10.69 -0.41 12.11
CA CYS A 288 9.55 -0.49 13.01
C CYS A 288 9.99 -0.77 14.46
N THR A 289 9.73 0.17 15.37
CA THR A 289 10.12 0.07 16.78
C THR A 289 9.01 -0.46 17.69
N ASP A 290 7.75 -0.38 17.26
CA ASP A 290 6.59 -0.91 17.98
C ASP A 290 5.75 -1.78 17.02
N MET A 291 6.25 -2.99 16.75
CA MET A 291 5.52 -4.00 15.98
C MET A 291 4.61 -4.81 16.90
N VAL A 292 3.31 -4.78 16.63
CA VAL A 292 2.32 -5.59 17.37
C VAL A 292 1.57 -6.52 16.45
N ARG A 293 1.22 -7.70 16.98
CA ARG A 293 0.30 -8.62 16.31
C ARG A 293 -1.06 -8.59 16.97
N LYS A 294 -2.13 -8.39 16.19
CA LYS A 294 -3.51 -8.30 16.73
C LYS A 294 -4.53 -8.99 15.83
N PRO A 295 -5.52 -9.69 16.41
CA PRO A 295 -6.65 -10.22 15.65
C PRO A 295 -7.50 -9.06 15.14
N THR A 296 -7.57 -8.90 13.82
CA THR A 296 -8.05 -7.65 13.21
C THR A 296 -9.27 -7.90 12.34
N ARG A 297 -10.30 -7.06 12.53
CA ARG A 297 -11.46 -7.00 11.64
C ARG A 297 -11.61 -5.60 11.05
N VAL A 298 -12.01 -5.52 9.79
CA VAL A 298 -12.39 -4.26 9.13
C VAL A 298 -13.91 -4.02 9.27
N VAL A 299 -14.30 -2.81 9.64
CA VAL A 299 -15.71 -2.44 9.77
C VAL A 299 -16.29 -2.08 8.39
N LEU A 300 -17.14 -2.96 7.85
CA LEU A 300 -17.81 -2.77 6.56
C LEU A 300 -19.21 -2.13 6.66
N ARG A 301 -19.76 -2.05 7.88
CA ARG A 301 -21.06 -1.43 8.19
C ARG A 301 -20.95 -0.66 9.49
N GLY A 302 -21.24 0.64 9.49
CA GLY A 302 -21.14 1.43 10.72
C GLY A 302 -21.07 2.95 10.56
N GLY A 303 -21.57 3.52 9.46
CA GLY A 303 -21.56 4.97 9.24
C GLY A 303 -20.15 5.55 9.33
N ASN A 304 -19.90 6.41 10.32
CA ASN A 304 -18.60 7.04 10.57
C ASN A 304 -17.47 6.07 10.99
N ARG A 305 -17.77 4.79 11.22
CA ARG A 305 -16.78 3.75 11.51
C ARG A 305 -16.42 2.91 10.28
N PHE A 306 -16.98 3.19 9.11
CA PHE A 306 -16.65 2.46 7.88
C PHE A 306 -15.15 2.51 7.60
N GLY A 307 -14.53 1.36 7.31
CA GLY A 307 -13.08 1.23 7.11
C GLY A 307 -12.25 1.20 8.40
N LEU A 308 -12.87 1.35 9.58
CA LEU A 308 -12.13 1.25 10.84
C LEU A 308 -11.65 -0.20 11.06
N ARG A 309 -10.38 -0.35 11.42
CA ARG A 309 -9.81 -1.62 11.89
C ARG A 309 -9.97 -1.73 13.40
N VAL A 310 -10.53 -2.84 13.87
CA VAL A 310 -10.80 -3.11 15.30
C VAL A 310 -10.13 -4.40 15.75
N VAL A 311 -9.68 -4.45 17.00
CA VAL A 311 -9.21 -5.71 17.60
C VAL A 311 -10.44 -6.54 17.95
N GLU A 312 -10.58 -7.72 17.35
CA GLU A 312 -11.71 -8.60 17.58
C GLU A 312 -11.26 -10.06 17.70
N PRO A 313 -11.38 -10.69 18.88
CA PRO A 313 -11.03 -12.10 19.07
C PRO A 313 -11.73 -13.02 18.06
N GLY A 314 -11.02 -14.05 17.59
CA GLY A 314 -11.52 -15.00 16.59
C GLY A 314 -11.26 -14.60 15.15
N TRP A 315 -10.76 -13.38 14.91
CA TRP A 315 -10.29 -12.92 13.60
C TRP A 315 -8.80 -13.20 13.38
N ARG A 316 -8.38 -13.19 12.12
CA ARG A 316 -6.97 -13.43 11.75
C ARG A 316 -6.07 -12.36 12.37
N GLU A 317 -4.94 -12.81 12.89
CA GLU A 317 -3.91 -11.92 13.38
C GLU A 317 -3.06 -11.37 12.24
N VAL A 318 -2.78 -10.08 12.31
CA VAL A 318 -1.91 -9.37 11.37
C VAL A 318 -0.88 -8.57 12.15
N ASP A 319 0.27 -8.33 11.53
CA ASP A 319 1.30 -7.46 12.08
C ASP A 319 0.95 -5.99 11.77
N ILE A 320 1.21 -5.12 12.74
CA ILE A 320 0.92 -3.69 12.68
C ILE A 320 2.12 -2.96 13.23
N CYS A 321 2.79 -2.17 12.38
CA CYS A 321 3.81 -1.25 12.81
C CYS A 321 3.16 0.03 13.35
N LEU A 322 3.25 0.25 14.66
CA LEU A 322 2.64 1.40 15.33
C LEU A 322 3.56 2.61 15.44
N GLU A 323 4.87 2.40 15.46
CA GLU A 323 5.90 3.45 15.55
C GLU A 323 7.10 3.08 14.69
N ALA A 324 7.67 4.08 14.03
CA ALA A 324 8.88 3.95 13.22
C ALA A 324 10.02 4.79 13.81
N ASP A 325 11.24 4.27 13.77
CA ASP A 325 12.47 5.01 14.05
C ASP A 325 12.78 5.91 12.87
N PHE A 326 12.63 7.22 13.09
CA PHE A 326 12.81 8.21 12.03
C PHE A 326 14.27 8.32 11.58
N GLU A 327 15.25 8.14 12.47
CA GLU A 327 16.67 8.20 12.09
C GLU A 327 17.04 6.98 11.23
N GLN A 328 16.54 5.80 11.58
CA GLN A 328 16.71 4.61 10.74
C GLN A 328 16.00 4.75 9.40
N PHE A 329 14.77 5.29 9.38
CA PHE A 329 14.06 5.60 8.14
C PHE A 329 14.87 6.53 7.22
N GLN A 330 15.41 7.63 7.76
CA GLN A 330 16.25 8.55 6.99
C GLN A 330 17.48 7.86 6.43
N LYS A 331 18.12 7.01 7.24
CA LYS A 331 19.28 6.23 6.82
C LYS A 331 18.93 5.30 5.66
N VAL A 332 17.84 4.53 5.77
CA VAL A 332 17.37 3.64 4.69
C VAL A 332 17.08 4.42 3.42
N MET A 333 16.41 5.58 3.53
CA MET A 333 16.13 6.44 2.38
C MET A 333 17.43 6.94 1.72
N LEU A 334 18.37 7.48 2.49
CA LEU A 334 19.64 7.98 1.95
C LEU A 334 20.49 6.87 1.33
N ASP A 335 20.61 5.73 2.00
CA ASP A 335 21.35 4.57 1.51
C ASP A 335 20.74 4.02 0.21
N SER A 336 19.41 3.99 0.11
CA SER A 336 18.71 3.50 -1.10
C SER A 336 18.93 4.40 -2.33
N LEU A 337 19.35 5.63 -2.13
CA LEU A 337 19.49 6.64 -3.18
C LEU A 337 20.94 7.09 -3.37
N SER A 338 21.91 6.50 -2.66
CA SER A 338 23.30 6.97 -2.70
C SER A 338 24.06 6.56 -3.97
N GLU A 339 23.54 5.60 -4.73
CA GLU A 339 24.16 5.02 -5.94
C GLU A 339 23.22 5.07 -7.16
#